data_AF-A0A835SUT7-F1
#
_entry.id   AF-A0A835SUT7-F1
#
_cell.length_a   1.000
_cell.length_b   1.000
_cell.length_c   1.000
_cell.angle_alpha   90.00
_cell.angle_beta   90.00
_cell.angle_gamma   90.00
#
_symmetry.space_group_name_H-M   'P 1'
#
loop_
_entity.id
_entity.type
_entity.pdbx_description
1 polymer ?
#
loop_
_entity_poly.entity_id
_entity_poly.type
_entity_poly.pdbx_seq_one_letter_code
_entity_poly.pdbx_strand_id
1 'polypeptide(L)'
;MGLPFGGDDATLVPPEALQQIQKLFHELIEHRCGELPAFPEWRQTGMPDLKAHLDEHWDPVTRKPKLEQAEHQYVPVPGMYGGFRFEFQQVGPDPVLVSESWCRVAGGSGQRHRITIQGTELVEEGFV
;
A
#
# COMPACT_ATOMS: atom_id res chain seq x y z
N MET A 1 -3.13 19.72 -36.11
CA MET A 1 -2.37 18.84 -35.21
C MET A 1 -3.15 18.78 -33.91
N GLY A 2 -4.18 17.94 -33.88
CA GLY A 2 -5.07 17.79 -32.72
C GLY A 2 -4.49 16.71 -31.81
N LEU A 3 -4.47 16.99 -30.51
CA LEU A 3 -4.00 16.08 -29.47
C LEU A 3 -4.75 14.73 -29.56
N PRO A 4 -4.07 13.59 -29.36
CA PRO A 4 -4.78 12.35 -29.07
C PRO A 4 -5.30 12.46 -27.64
N PHE A 5 -6.58 12.80 -27.45
CA PHE A 5 -7.23 12.49 -26.18
C PHE A 5 -7.30 10.97 -26.12
N GLY A 6 -6.34 10.43 -25.36
CA GLY A 6 -6.15 9.01 -25.12
C GLY A 6 -7.48 8.41 -24.73
N GLY A 7 -7.86 7.37 -25.47
CA GLY A 7 -8.95 6.52 -25.05
C GLY A 7 -8.74 6.16 -23.60
N ASP A 8 -9.79 6.36 -22.83
CA ASP A 8 -9.99 5.90 -21.47
C ASP A 8 -9.58 4.42 -21.37
N ASP A 9 -8.29 4.17 -21.18
CA ASP A 9 -7.82 2.90 -20.67
C ASP A 9 -8.35 2.88 -19.25
N ALA A 10 -9.40 2.08 -19.05
CA ALA A 10 -10.14 1.95 -17.80
C ALA A 10 -9.28 1.23 -16.74
N THR A 11 -8.06 1.72 -16.53
CA THR A 11 -7.24 1.37 -15.39
C THR A 11 -7.92 1.95 -14.15
N LEU A 12 -8.18 1.06 -13.20
CA LEU A 12 -8.91 1.30 -11.95
C LEU A 12 -8.37 2.52 -11.18
N VAL A 13 -7.06 2.73 -11.31
CA VAL A 13 -6.28 3.82 -10.74
C VAL A 13 -5.28 4.29 -11.81
N PRO A 14 -5.02 5.60 -11.97
CA PRO A 14 -4.01 6.09 -12.91
C PRO A 14 -2.64 5.44 -12.63
N PRO A 15 -1.91 4.97 -13.65
CA PRO A 15 -0.65 4.27 -13.45
C PRO A 15 0.40 5.15 -12.76
N GLU A 16 0.41 6.46 -13.02
CA GLU A 16 1.29 7.43 -12.35
C GLU A 16 0.95 7.58 -10.86
N ALA A 17 -0.34 7.68 -10.53
CA ALA A 17 -0.82 7.76 -9.16
C ALA A 17 -0.48 6.49 -8.37
N LEU A 18 -0.69 5.33 -8.99
CA LEU A 18 -0.39 4.03 -8.40
C LEU A 18 1.12 3.86 -8.15
N GLN A 19 1.96 4.23 -9.12
CA GLN A 19 3.41 4.18 -8.97
C GLN A 19 3.89 5.11 -7.84
N GLN A 20 3.30 6.30 -7.74
CA GLN A 20 3.63 7.27 -6.69
C GLN A 20 3.26 6.73 -5.30
N ILE A 21 2.05 6.20 -5.13
CA ILE A 21 1.61 5.59 -3.86
C ILE A 21 2.47 4.37 -3.52
N GLN A 22 2.77 3.53 -4.50
CA GLN A 22 3.64 2.36 -4.29
C GLN A 22 5.03 2.77 -3.80
N LYS A 23 5.61 3.80 -4.43
CA LYS A 23 6.90 4.35 -4.00
C LYS A 23 6.84 4.87 -2.57
N LEU A 24 5.86 5.72 -2.25
CA LEU A 24 5.67 6.26 -0.90
C LEU A 24 5.48 5.15 0.14
N PHE A 25 4.77 4.09 -0.22
CA PHE A 25 4.56 2.94 0.65
C PHE A 25 5.86 2.16 0.89
N HIS A 26 6.66 1.93 -0.15
CA HIS A 26 7.97 1.28 -0.03
C HIS A 26 8.93 2.11 0.81
N GLU A 27 8.94 3.43 0.64
CA GLU A 27 9.72 4.36 1.46
C GLU A 27 9.28 4.31 2.93
N LEU A 28 7.97 4.23 3.21
CA LEU A 28 7.45 4.05 4.57
C LEU A 28 7.92 2.74 5.19
N ILE A 29 7.83 1.64 4.44
CA ILE A 29 8.29 0.31 4.89
C ILE A 29 9.79 0.35 5.19
N GLU A 30 10.59 0.96 4.32
CA GLU A 30 12.04 1.12 4.52
C GLU A 30 12.36 2.00 5.73
N HIS A 31 11.65 3.11 5.91
CA HIS A 31 11.85 3.97 7.08
C HIS A 31 11.53 3.23 8.39
N ARG A 32 10.51 2.37 8.37
CA ARG A 32 10.06 1.62 9.55
C ARG A 32 10.88 0.36 9.85
N CYS A 33 11.42 -0.29 8.83
CA CYS A 33 12.03 -1.61 8.94
C CYS A 33 13.48 -1.66 8.48
N GLY A 34 14.02 -0.58 7.93
CA GLY A 34 15.37 -0.51 7.35
C GLY A 34 16.48 -0.88 8.34
N GLU A 35 16.25 -0.68 9.63
CA GLU A 35 17.18 -1.04 10.69
C GLU A 35 17.11 -2.53 11.10
N LEU A 36 16.12 -3.29 10.61
CA LEU A 36 16.00 -4.71 10.93
C LEU A 36 17.06 -5.51 10.16
N PRO A 37 17.77 -6.44 10.83
CA PRO A 37 18.83 -7.21 10.20
C PRO A 37 18.32 -8.10 9.05
N ALA A 38 17.07 -8.57 9.11
CA ALA A 38 16.44 -9.39 8.07
C ALA A 38 15.79 -8.57 6.93
N PHE A 39 15.74 -7.24 7.06
CA PHE A 39 15.10 -6.37 6.08
C PHE A 39 15.72 -6.39 4.68
N PRO A 40 17.04 -6.30 4.47
CA PRO A 40 17.60 -6.24 3.12
C PRO A 40 17.33 -7.52 2.30
N GLU A 41 17.29 -8.68 2.94
CA GLU A 41 16.89 -9.95 2.30
C GLU A 41 15.38 -9.97 2.03
N TRP A 42 14.57 -9.61 3.03
CA TRP A 42 13.12 -9.57 2.88
C TRP A 42 12.64 -8.55 1.84
N ARG A 43 13.26 -7.38 1.74
CA ARG A 43 12.93 -6.32 0.76
C ARG A 43 12.91 -6.83 -0.68
N GLN A 44 13.73 -7.84 -0.99
CA GLN A 44 13.81 -8.39 -2.35
C GLN A 44 12.56 -9.21 -2.74
N THR A 45 11.79 -9.71 -1.77
CA THR A 45 10.67 -10.64 -2.03
C THR A 45 9.38 -10.26 -1.31
N GLY A 46 9.44 -9.48 -0.24
CA GLY A 46 8.32 -9.10 0.60
C GLY A 46 7.75 -7.72 0.30
N MET A 47 8.35 -6.97 -0.63
CA MET A 47 7.85 -5.64 -0.98
C MET A 47 6.52 -5.75 -1.74
N PRO A 48 5.43 -5.15 -1.24
CA PRO A 48 4.10 -5.31 -1.85
C PRO A 48 4.00 -4.56 -3.19
N ASP A 49 3.49 -5.24 -4.22
CA ASP A 49 3.17 -4.63 -5.51
C ASP A 49 1.68 -4.27 -5.57
N LEU A 50 1.40 -2.97 -5.54
CA LEU A 50 0.02 -2.46 -5.49
C LEU A 50 -0.72 -2.71 -6.80
N LYS A 51 -0.01 -2.74 -7.93
CA LYS A 51 -0.60 -3.04 -9.24
C LYS A 51 -1.06 -4.48 -9.32
N ALA A 52 -0.20 -5.43 -8.93
CA ALA A 52 -0.57 -6.84 -8.87
C ALA A 52 -1.73 -7.06 -7.89
N HIS A 53 -1.72 -6.39 -6.73
CA HIS A 53 -2.81 -6.48 -5.76
C HIS A 53 -4.14 -5.98 -6.33
N LEU A 54 -4.16 -4.80 -6.98
CA LEU A 54 -5.39 -4.30 -7.63
C LEU A 54 -5.87 -5.23 -8.75
N ASP A 55 -4.97 -5.77 -9.57
CA ASP A 55 -5.32 -6.66 -10.67
C ASP A 55 -5.92 -7.99 -10.17
N GLU A 56 -5.32 -8.55 -9.12
CA GLU A 56 -5.75 -9.82 -8.52
C GLU A 56 -7.07 -9.66 -7.77
N HIS A 57 -7.21 -8.57 -7.01
CA HIS A 57 -8.25 -8.45 -5.99
C HIS A 57 -9.35 -7.43 -6.27
N TRP A 58 -9.21 -6.52 -7.25
CA TRP A 58 -10.24 -5.54 -7.61
C TRP A 58 -10.83 -5.75 -9.00
N ASP A 59 -12.12 -5.47 -9.14
CA ASP A 59 -12.82 -5.46 -10.41
C ASP A 59 -12.65 -4.09 -11.12
N PRO A 60 -12.05 -4.03 -12.33
CA PRO A 60 -11.82 -2.77 -13.05
C PRO A 60 -13.12 -2.07 -13.47
N VAL A 61 -14.20 -2.83 -13.63
CA VAL A 61 -15.50 -2.32 -14.05
C VAL A 61 -16.30 -1.78 -12.87
N THR A 62 -16.39 -2.55 -11.77
CA THR A 62 -17.21 -2.18 -10.61
C THR A 62 -16.44 -1.35 -9.59
N ARG A 63 -15.11 -1.28 -9.72
CA ARG A 63 -14.17 -0.64 -8.78
C ARG A 63 -14.35 -1.12 -7.34
N LYS A 64 -14.75 -2.37 -7.19
CA LYS A 64 -14.97 -3.04 -5.91
C LYS A 64 -14.01 -4.21 -5.75
N PRO A 65 -13.68 -4.59 -4.50
CA PRO A 65 -12.94 -5.81 -4.27
C PRO A 65 -13.76 -7.02 -4.77
N LYS A 66 -13.10 -7.96 -5.43
CA LYS A 66 -13.70 -9.21 -5.94
C LYS A 66 -14.22 -10.11 -4.81
N LEU A 67 -13.63 -9.96 -3.62
CA LEU A 67 -13.94 -10.72 -2.42
C LEU A 67 -13.99 -9.79 -1.22
N GLU A 68 -14.85 -10.09 -0.25
CA GLU A 68 -14.94 -9.35 1.03
C GLU A 68 -13.64 -9.41 1.86
N GLN A 69 -12.69 -10.28 1.52
CA GLN A 69 -11.38 -10.39 2.20
C GLN A 69 -10.26 -9.66 1.46
N ALA A 70 -10.52 -9.19 0.23
CA ALA A 70 -9.52 -8.50 -0.59
C ALA A 70 -9.27 -7.06 -0.12
N GLU A 71 -10.15 -6.52 0.71
CA GLU A 71 -10.05 -5.17 1.29
C GLU A 71 -8.74 -4.97 2.07
N HIS A 72 -8.20 -6.00 2.73
CA HIS A 72 -7.02 -5.85 3.58
C HIS A 72 -5.95 -6.89 3.29
N GLN A 73 -4.80 -6.45 2.78
CA GLN A 73 -3.64 -7.29 2.59
C GLN A 73 -2.72 -7.23 3.80
N TYR A 74 -2.23 -8.38 4.25
CA TYR A 74 -1.22 -8.46 5.28
C TYR A 74 0.12 -8.92 4.71
N VAL A 75 1.17 -8.21 5.08
CA VAL A 75 2.55 -8.47 4.70
C VAL A 75 3.38 -8.69 5.96
N PRO A 76 3.73 -9.95 6.28
CA PRO A 76 4.57 -10.24 7.44
C PRO A 76 6.00 -9.78 7.20
N VAL A 77 6.58 -9.10 8.20
CA VAL A 77 7.98 -8.64 8.14
C VAL A 77 8.80 -9.41 9.19
N PRO A 78 9.81 -10.18 8.76
CA PRO A 78 10.75 -10.86 9.65
C PRO A 78 11.42 -9.85 10.60
N GLY A 79 11.42 -10.16 11.89
CA GLY A 79 11.97 -9.28 12.93
C GLY A 79 10.95 -8.37 13.62
N MET A 80 9.76 -8.14 13.04
CA MET A 80 8.70 -7.38 13.71
C MET A 80 7.79 -8.23 14.62
N TYR A 81 7.78 -9.56 14.43
CA TYR A 81 6.74 -10.45 14.98
C TYR A 81 5.33 -9.86 14.72
N GLY A 82 5.19 -9.28 13.52
CA GLY A 82 4.13 -8.40 13.06
C GLY A 82 4.40 -8.08 11.59
N GLY A 83 3.92 -6.94 11.10
CA GLY A 83 4.08 -6.58 9.71
C GLY A 83 3.29 -5.35 9.32
N PHE A 84 2.99 -5.26 8.03
CA PHE A 84 2.16 -4.22 7.45
C PHE A 84 0.83 -4.82 7.02
N ARG A 85 -0.27 -4.20 7.44
CA ARG A 85 -1.58 -4.35 6.81
C ARG A 85 -1.77 -3.15 5.90
N PHE A 86 -2.37 -3.34 4.74
CA PHE A 86 -2.77 -2.22 3.90
C PHE A 86 -4.09 -2.50 3.20
N GLU A 87 -4.82 -1.45 2.91
CA GLU A 87 -6.12 -1.49 2.27
C GLU A 87 -6.31 -0.28 1.36
N PHE A 88 -6.95 -0.50 0.21
CA PHE A 88 -7.41 0.60 -0.61
C PHE A 88 -8.79 1.05 -0.13
N GLN A 89 -8.84 2.14 0.64
CA GLN A 89 -10.12 2.78 1.00
C GLN A 89 -10.81 3.38 -0.22
N GLN A 90 -10.03 3.85 -1.19
CA GLN A 90 -10.56 4.43 -2.42
C GLN A 90 -9.69 4.05 -3.61
N VAL A 91 -10.37 3.62 -4.66
CA VAL A 91 -9.79 3.32 -5.96
C VAL A 91 -10.46 4.16 -7.04
N GLY A 92 -9.67 4.77 -7.91
CA GLY A 92 -10.15 5.73 -8.89
C GLY A 92 -9.09 6.78 -9.24
N PRO A 93 -9.50 7.96 -9.75
CA PRO A 93 -8.56 9.03 -10.12
C PRO A 93 -7.80 9.59 -8.91
N ASP A 94 -8.38 9.52 -7.72
CA ASP A 94 -7.74 9.89 -6.45
C ASP A 94 -7.67 8.65 -5.53
N PRO A 95 -6.67 7.77 -5.72
CA PRO A 95 -6.52 6.57 -4.92
C PRO A 95 -6.08 6.89 -3.49
N VAL A 96 -6.67 6.21 -2.51
CA VAL A 96 -6.31 6.32 -1.10
C VAL A 96 -5.95 4.94 -0.57
N LEU A 97 -4.69 4.76 -0.22
CA LEU A 97 -4.18 3.58 0.44
C LEU A 97 -4.03 3.87 1.94
N VAL A 98 -4.58 3.04 2.81
CA VAL A 98 -4.32 3.10 4.24
C VAL A 98 -3.42 1.93 4.59
N SER A 99 -2.30 2.18 5.27
CA SER A 99 -1.40 1.15 5.76
C SER A 99 -1.23 1.23 7.27
N GLU A 100 -1.41 0.11 7.93
CA GLU A 100 -1.19 -0.07 9.36
C GLU A 100 0.03 -0.95 9.57
N SER A 101 0.88 -0.60 10.51
CA SER A 101 2.13 -1.31 10.76
C SER A 101 2.32 -1.47 12.25
N TRP A 102 2.68 -2.66 12.71
CA TRP A 102 2.88 -2.93 14.14
C TRP A 102 3.98 -3.97 14.38
N CYS A 103 4.72 -3.80 15.47
CA CYS A 103 5.73 -4.74 15.95
C CYS A 103 5.32 -5.23 17.33
N ARG A 104 5.06 -6.54 17.49
CA ARG A 104 4.64 -7.10 18.79
C ARG A 104 5.78 -7.14 19.81
N VAL A 105 7.04 -7.04 19.35
CA VAL A 105 8.22 -7.03 20.23
C VAL A 105 8.36 -5.68 20.94
N ALA A 106 7.88 -4.60 20.33
CA ALA A 106 7.87 -3.26 20.89
C ALA A 106 6.41 -2.78 21.03
N GLY A 107 5.83 -2.95 22.22
CA GLY A 107 4.50 -2.41 22.53
C GLY A 107 4.45 -0.90 22.28
N GLY A 108 3.33 -0.41 21.77
CA GLY A 108 3.10 0.98 21.35
C GLY A 108 3.72 1.35 20.00
N SER A 109 4.21 0.38 19.21
CA SER A 109 4.84 0.65 17.91
C SER A 109 3.88 0.69 16.72
N GLY A 110 2.58 0.50 16.97
CA GLY A 110 1.53 0.58 15.97
C GLY A 110 1.50 1.97 15.33
N GLN A 111 1.55 2.05 14.01
CA GLN A 111 1.33 3.29 13.26
C GLN A 111 0.44 3.01 12.04
N ARG A 112 -0.57 3.87 11.85
CA ARG A 112 -1.48 3.89 10.71
C ARG A 112 -1.18 5.12 9.87
N HIS A 113 -0.87 4.89 8.61
CA HIS A 113 -0.58 5.90 7.62
C HIS A 113 -1.62 5.89 6.52
N ARG A 114 -1.99 7.07 6.05
CA ARG A 114 -2.78 7.28 4.85
C ARG A 114 -1.85 7.78 3.75
N ILE A 115 -1.80 7.06 2.65
CA ILE A 115 -0.92 7.30 1.52
C ILE A 115 -1.80 7.69 0.34
N THR A 116 -1.54 8.87 -0.20
CA THR A 116 -2.21 9.45 -1.36
C THR A 116 -1.16 9.91 -2.36
N ILE A 117 -1.58 10.35 -3.55
CA ILE A 117 -0.66 10.95 -4.52
C ILE A 117 0.05 12.21 -3.99
N GLN A 118 -0.54 12.89 -3.00
CA GLN A 118 0.01 14.09 -2.41
C GLN A 118 1.12 13.78 -1.39
N GLY A 119 1.15 12.56 -0.85
CA GLY A 119 2.12 12.15 0.16
C GLY A 119 1.55 11.14 1.15
N THR A 120 2.35 10.89 2.19
CA THR A 120 2.02 10.00 3.31
C THR A 120 1.70 10.83 4.55
N GLU A 121 0.55 10.57 5.15
CA GLU A 121 0.07 11.22 6.38
C GLU A 121 -0.04 10.17 7.49
N LEU A 122 0.55 10.44 8.65
CA LEU A 122 0.36 9.61 9.83
C LEU A 122 -0.99 9.96 10.46
N VAL A 123 -1.91 9.00 10.48
CA VAL A 123 -3.28 9.16 10.98
C VAL A 123 -3.39 8.77 12.44
N GLU A 124 -2.67 7.72 12.84
CA GLU A 124 -2.72 7.18 14.21
C GLU A 124 -1.39 6.53 14.57
N GLU A 125 -0.92 6.70 15.79
CA GLU A 125 0.29 6.04 16.31
C GLU A 125 0.10 5.61 17.77
N GLY A 126 0.94 4.68 18.25
CA GLY A 126 0.98 4.29 19.66
C GLY A 126 0.06 3.12 20.03
N PHE A 127 -0.49 2.39 19.06
CA PHE A 127 -1.34 1.22 19.33
C PHE A 127 -0.52 -0.09 19.41
N VAL A 128 -1.13 -1.17 19.94
CA VAL A 128 -0.54 -2.49 20.33
C VAL A 128 0.08 -2.52 21.72
#